data_AF-A0A2N1UDC5-F1
#
_entry.id   AF-A0A2N1UDC5-F1
#
_cell.length_a   1.000
_cell.length_b   1.000
_cell.length_c   1.000
_cell.angle_alpha   90.00
_cell.angle_beta   90.00
_cell.angle_gamma   90.00
#
_symmetry.space_group_name_H-M   'P 1'
#
loop_
_entity.id
_entity.type
_entity.pdbx_description
1 polymer ?
#
loop_
_entity_poly.entity_id
_entity_poly.type
_entity_poly.pdbx_seq_one_letter_code
_entity_poly.pdbx_strand_id
1 'polypeptide(L)'
;MKWDFRKNLLMRRRAFTLMEVSVALVLLGMLAATVLVVVNRAMDTVVAWQTKIRAFEVARENMEKVLAQQSVTDVVEYGTSEKYPDINWETTVESFYEPISNRLWIRAVCSAGYTDDSGQEQKIEFTHWITGPDKKQIEQILKQKLLEEEYLKELAEASGEDIEDIDLQDELSDEPRTDQDNEAEAWESIENLIGPPPAGYEHWGRAPEDVFWKTIMEKLFKK
;
A
#
# COMPACT_ATOMS: atom_id res chain seq x y z
N MET A 1 -41.65 51.41 50.63
CA MET A 1 -41.46 49.98 50.29
C MET A 1 -40.24 49.49 51.05
N LYS A 2 -40.44 48.78 52.17
CA LYS A 2 -39.36 48.33 53.06
C LYS A 2 -39.08 46.86 52.74
N TRP A 3 -37.92 46.57 52.15
CA TRP A 3 -37.48 45.20 51.88
C TRP A 3 -36.80 44.65 53.13
N ASP A 4 -37.49 43.74 53.83
CA ASP A 4 -36.97 43.03 55.00
C ASP A 4 -35.98 41.94 54.56
N PHE A 5 -34.72 42.32 54.40
CA PHE A 5 -33.60 41.41 54.11
C PHE A 5 -33.03 40.80 55.41
N ARG A 6 -33.88 40.20 56.24
CA ARG A 6 -33.45 39.50 57.47
C ARG A 6 -34.29 38.28 57.75
N LYS A 7 -33.82 37.13 57.27
CA LYS A 7 -33.98 35.79 57.87
C LYS A 7 -33.24 34.78 56.99
N ASN A 8 -32.03 34.40 57.42
CA ASN A 8 -31.42 33.06 57.28
C ASN A 8 -29.89 33.15 57.49
N LEU A 9 -29.47 33.63 58.65
CA LEU A 9 -28.11 33.45 59.16
C LEU A 9 -28.13 32.82 60.56
N LEU A 10 -29.11 31.94 60.80
CA LEU A 10 -28.98 30.93 61.85
C LEU A 10 -28.31 29.71 61.23
N MET A 11 -27.01 29.84 60.93
CA MET A 11 -26.13 28.68 60.81
C MET A 11 -26.12 27.98 62.17
N ARG A 12 -27.07 27.07 62.35
CA ARG A 12 -26.99 26.03 63.36
C ARG A 12 -25.72 25.23 63.00
N ARG A 13 -24.61 25.50 63.68
CA ARG A 13 -23.39 24.70 63.57
C ARG A 13 -23.71 23.29 64.07
N ARG A 14 -24.30 22.47 63.20
CA ARG A 14 -24.34 21.03 63.35
C ARG A 14 -22.95 20.57 62.96
N ALA A 15 -22.11 20.30 63.96
CA ALA A 15 -20.87 19.60 63.72
C ALA A 15 -21.22 18.20 63.20
N PHE A 16 -20.53 17.75 62.14
CA PHE A 16 -20.67 16.39 61.64
C PHE A 16 -20.26 15.41 62.73
N THR A 17 -21.03 14.34 62.88
CA THR A 17 -20.65 13.29 63.82
C THR A 17 -19.47 12.50 63.27
N LEU A 18 -18.60 11.97 64.14
CA LEU A 18 -17.43 11.20 63.72
C LEU A 18 -17.83 9.97 62.86
N MET A 19 -19.00 9.39 63.14
CA MET A 19 -19.58 8.31 62.36
C MET A 19 -20.02 8.76 60.95
N GLU A 20 -20.57 9.96 60.81
CA GLU A 20 -20.98 10.49 59.50
C GLU A 20 -19.75 10.79 58.62
N VAL A 21 -18.69 11.34 59.21
CA VAL A 21 -17.42 11.58 58.51
C VAL A 21 -16.76 10.27 58.09
N SER A 22 -16.79 9.23 58.93
CA SER A 22 -16.21 7.93 58.57
C SER A 22 -16.96 7.26 57.41
N VAL A 23 -18.30 7.30 57.41
CA VAL A 23 -19.11 6.78 56.29
C VAL A 23 -18.84 7.57 55.01
N ALA A 24 -18.78 8.91 55.09
CA ALA A 24 -18.46 9.76 53.95
C ALA A 24 -17.07 9.44 53.35
N LEU A 25 -16.07 9.21 54.20
CA LEU A 25 -14.73 8.81 53.75
C LEU A 25 -14.72 7.44 53.07
N VAL A 26 -15.48 6.47 53.58
CA VAL A 26 -15.60 5.14 52.95
C VAL A 26 -16.25 5.24 51.57
N LEU A 27 -17.33 6.00 51.45
CA LEU A 27 -18.00 6.23 50.15
C LEU A 27 -17.09 6.98 49.18
N LEU A 28 -16.38 8.01 49.63
CA LEU A 28 -15.40 8.73 48.82
C LEU A 28 -14.27 7.79 48.35
N GLY A 29 -13.77 6.93 49.24
CA GLY A 29 -12.75 5.94 48.92
C GLY A 29 -13.22 4.95 47.85
N MET A 30 -14.45 4.44 47.96
CA MET A 30 -15.04 3.56 46.94
C MET A 30 -15.18 4.29 45.60
N LEU A 31 -15.69 5.52 45.59
CA LEU A 31 -15.82 6.32 44.37
C LEU A 31 -14.44 6.62 43.74
N ALA A 32 -13.46 7.03 44.55
CA ALA A 32 -12.10 7.29 44.08
C ALA A 32 -11.46 6.04 43.46
N ALA A 33 -11.65 4.87 44.08
CA ALA A 33 -11.18 3.60 43.54
C ALA A 33 -11.83 3.27 42.19
N THR A 34 -13.15 3.48 42.05
CA THR A 34 -13.83 3.25 40.76
C THR A 34 -13.31 4.16 39.66
N VAL A 35 -13.07 5.44 39.94
CA VAL A 35 -12.52 6.38 38.96
C VAL A 35 -11.11 5.98 38.55
N LEU A 36 -10.26 5.59 39.52
CA LEU A 36 -8.89 5.20 39.23
C LEU A 36 -8.81 3.97 38.32
N VAL A 37 -9.71 2.99 38.51
CA VAL A 37 -9.79 1.81 37.63
C VAL A 37 -10.16 2.21 36.20
N VAL A 38 -11.10 3.15 36.03
CA VAL A 38 -11.48 3.65 34.71
C VAL A 38 -10.30 4.37 34.03
N VAL A 39 -9.56 5.20 34.78
CA VAL A 39 -8.38 5.91 34.26
C VAL A 39 -7.29 4.92 33.83
N ASN A 40 -7.00 3.89 34.62
CA ASN A 40 -6.01 2.88 34.26
C ASN A 40 -6.39 2.18 32.96
N ARG A 41 -7.65 1.74 32.83
CA ARG A 41 -8.13 1.13 31.58
C ARG A 41 -8.05 2.07 30.39
N ALA A 42 -8.35 3.36 30.59
CA ALA A 42 -8.23 4.35 29.54
C ALA A 42 -6.76 4.55 29.10
N MET A 43 -5.83 4.59 30.05
CA MET A 43 -4.39 4.69 29.75
C MET A 43 -3.90 3.49 28.93
N ASP A 44 -4.28 2.26 29.33
CA ASP A 44 -3.93 1.05 28.58
C ASP A 44 -4.43 1.14 27.13
N THR A 45 -5.67 1.58 26.92
CA THR A 45 -6.18 1.77 25.55
C THR A 45 -5.43 2.85 24.78
N VAL A 46 -4.98 3.92 25.42
CA VAL A 46 -4.24 5.00 24.74
C VAL A 46 -2.87 4.51 24.29
N VAL A 47 -2.20 3.68 25.10
CA VAL A 47 -0.90 3.09 24.73
C VAL A 47 -1.06 2.16 23.52
N ALA A 48 -2.04 1.26 23.54
CA ALA A 48 -2.34 0.37 22.42
C ALA A 48 -2.62 1.15 21.11
N TRP A 49 -3.37 2.25 21.22
CA TRP A 49 -3.66 3.12 20.08
C TRP A 49 -2.43 3.83 19.53
N GLN A 50 -1.47 4.18 20.38
CA GLN A 50 -0.26 4.89 19.94
C GLN A 50 0.56 4.03 18.98
N THR A 51 0.77 2.74 19.27
CA THR A 51 1.52 1.82 18.40
C THR A 51 0.82 1.64 17.06
N LYS A 52 -0.52 1.51 17.08
CA LYS A 52 -1.33 1.44 15.87
C LYS A 52 -1.21 2.70 15.00
N ILE A 53 -1.22 3.89 15.60
CA ILE A 53 -1.06 5.16 14.87
C ILE A 53 0.32 5.23 14.22
N ARG A 54 1.38 4.79 14.91
CA ARG A 54 2.74 4.75 14.33
C ARG A 54 2.82 3.82 13.12
N ALA A 55 2.23 2.63 13.20
CA ALA A 55 2.19 1.69 12.07
C ALA A 55 1.39 2.27 10.89
N PHE A 56 0.27 2.94 11.18
CA PHE A 56 -0.53 3.65 10.18
C PHE A 56 0.26 4.79 9.52
N GLU A 57 1.01 5.59 10.28
CA GLU A 57 1.87 6.64 9.76
C GLU A 57 2.90 6.08 8.78
N VAL A 58 3.58 5.00 9.15
CA VAL A 58 4.58 4.34 8.28
C VAL A 58 3.94 3.83 6.99
N ALA A 59 2.82 3.11 7.09
CA ALA A 59 2.14 2.58 5.91
C ALA A 59 1.61 3.70 5.00
N ARG A 60 1.15 4.81 5.58
CA ARG A 60 0.74 6.02 4.85
C ARG A 60 1.92 6.70 4.17
N GLU A 61 3.03 6.91 4.87
CA GLU A 61 4.24 7.54 4.30
C GLU A 61 4.75 6.73 3.11
N ASN A 62 4.75 5.41 3.20
CA ASN A 62 5.10 4.53 2.08
C ASN A 62 4.11 4.66 0.93
N MET A 63 2.81 4.70 1.21
CA MET A 63 1.80 4.94 0.18
C MET A 63 1.99 6.30 -0.50
N GLU A 64 2.31 7.34 0.26
CA GLU A 64 2.61 8.67 -0.30
C GLU A 64 3.85 8.66 -1.20
N LYS A 65 4.89 7.88 -0.84
CA LYS A 65 6.05 7.70 -1.71
C LYS A 65 5.68 7.04 -3.03
N VAL A 66 4.91 5.94 -2.98
CA VAL A 66 4.45 5.24 -4.20
C VAL A 66 3.61 6.16 -5.08
N LEU A 67 2.69 6.94 -4.49
CA LEU A 67 1.82 7.84 -5.25
C LEU A 67 2.54 9.11 -5.75
N ALA A 68 3.67 9.48 -5.16
CA ALA A 68 4.49 10.60 -5.60
C ALA A 68 5.45 10.23 -6.74
N GLN A 69 5.68 8.94 -7.00
CA GLN A 69 6.52 8.49 -8.12
C GLN A 69 5.85 8.80 -9.46
N GLN A 70 6.65 9.26 -10.44
CA GLN A 70 6.15 9.62 -11.78
C GLN A 70 5.84 8.39 -12.64
N SER A 71 6.47 7.26 -12.32
CA SER A 71 6.28 5.96 -13.00
C SER A 71 6.21 4.88 -11.93
N VAL A 72 5.24 4.00 -12.07
CA VAL A 72 4.97 2.92 -11.12
C VAL A 72 5.24 1.59 -11.83
N THR A 73 6.24 0.85 -11.37
CA THR A 73 6.61 -0.49 -11.86
C THR A 73 6.20 -1.56 -10.86
N ASP A 74 6.09 -2.81 -11.30
CA ASP A 74 5.83 -3.94 -10.39
C ASP A 74 7.05 -4.07 -9.45
N VAL A 75 6.85 -3.79 -8.16
CA VAL A 75 7.92 -3.69 -7.17
C VAL A 75 7.42 -4.22 -5.83
N VAL A 76 8.28 -4.99 -5.16
CA VAL A 76 8.06 -5.39 -3.76
C VAL A 76 9.23 -4.92 -2.92
N GLU A 77 8.96 -4.00 -2.02
CA GLU A 77 9.94 -3.42 -1.09
C GLU A 77 9.61 -3.82 0.34
N TYR A 78 10.66 -4.13 1.10
CA TYR A 78 10.55 -4.46 2.52
C TYR A 78 11.56 -3.63 3.31
N GLY A 79 11.20 -3.29 4.54
CA GLY A 79 12.15 -2.62 5.42
C GLY A 79 11.64 -2.42 6.84
N THR A 80 12.49 -1.80 7.64
CA THR A 80 12.18 -1.31 8.98
C THR A 80 11.99 0.19 8.93
N SER A 81 11.07 0.76 9.71
CA SER A 81 10.96 2.22 9.78
C SER A 81 12.16 2.83 10.50
N GLU A 82 12.81 3.82 9.89
CA GLU A 82 13.91 4.57 10.52
C GLU A 82 13.45 5.34 11.77
N LYS A 83 12.19 5.79 11.76
CA LYS A 83 11.56 6.54 12.85
C LYS A 83 11.07 5.62 13.96
N TYR A 84 10.65 4.40 13.61
CA TYR A 84 10.10 3.40 14.52
C TYR A 84 10.71 2.01 14.24
N PRO A 85 11.86 1.66 14.85
CA PRO A 85 12.59 0.43 14.53
C PRO A 85 11.81 -0.86 14.85
N ASP A 86 10.81 -0.77 15.72
CA ASP A 86 9.95 -1.89 16.10
C ASP A 86 8.84 -2.19 15.07
N ILE A 87 8.77 -1.42 13.97
CA ILE A 87 7.75 -1.51 12.93
C ILE A 87 8.41 -1.94 11.62
N ASN A 88 8.00 -3.12 11.15
CA ASN A 88 8.35 -3.65 9.84
C ASN A 88 7.30 -3.20 8.83
N TRP A 89 7.73 -2.89 7.61
CA TRP A 89 6.82 -2.49 6.54
C TRP A 89 7.12 -3.24 5.25
N GLU A 90 6.10 -3.36 4.43
CA GLU A 90 6.12 -4.03 3.12
C GLU A 90 5.26 -3.20 2.16
N THR A 91 5.83 -2.86 1.01
CA THR A 91 5.16 -2.12 -0.06
C THR A 91 5.17 -2.99 -1.30
N THR A 92 3.99 -3.32 -1.80
CA THR A 92 3.79 -4.21 -2.94
C THR A 92 3.00 -3.47 -4.00
N VAL A 93 3.59 -3.31 -5.17
CA VAL A 93 2.95 -2.73 -6.35
C VAL A 93 2.78 -3.83 -7.37
N GLU A 94 1.54 -4.07 -7.77
CA GLU A 94 1.18 -5.15 -8.69
C GLU A 94 0.26 -4.65 -9.79
N SER A 95 0.62 -4.98 -11.02
CA SER A 95 -0.23 -4.84 -12.19
C SER A 95 -1.12 -6.08 -12.37
N PHE A 96 -2.44 -5.87 -12.48
CA PHE A 96 -3.42 -6.94 -12.73
C PHE A 96 -4.38 -6.53 -13.84
N TYR A 97 -4.89 -7.51 -14.59
CA TYR A 97 -5.94 -7.28 -15.59
C TYR A 97 -7.32 -7.50 -14.97
N GLU A 98 -8.23 -6.54 -15.16
CA GLU A 98 -9.60 -6.68 -14.67
C GLU A 98 -10.38 -7.68 -15.56
N PRO A 99 -11.00 -8.74 -14.99
CA PRO A 99 -11.64 -9.81 -15.76
C PRO A 99 -12.79 -9.36 -16.67
N ILE A 100 -13.42 -8.23 -16.35
CA ILE A 100 -14.65 -7.76 -17.02
C ILE A 100 -14.32 -6.71 -18.09
N SER A 101 -13.43 -5.75 -17.77
CA SER A 101 -13.11 -4.64 -18.66
C SER A 101 -11.87 -4.90 -19.52
N ASN A 102 -11.09 -5.93 -19.17
CA ASN A 102 -9.81 -6.27 -19.82
C ASN A 102 -8.79 -5.12 -19.84
N ARG A 103 -8.94 -4.19 -18.89
CA ARG A 103 -8.02 -3.07 -18.69
C ARG A 103 -6.92 -3.49 -17.74
N LEU A 104 -5.69 -3.02 -18.00
CA LEU A 104 -4.62 -3.11 -17.02
C LEU A 104 -4.93 -2.16 -15.87
N TRP A 105 -4.74 -2.62 -14.65
CA TRP A 105 -4.85 -1.82 -13.44
C TRP A 105 -3.61 -2.03 -12.60
N ILE A 106 -3.19 -0.99 -11.91
CA ILE A 106 -2.08 -1.07 -10.95
C ILE A 106 -2.66 -0.89 -9.56
N ARG A 107 -2.32 -1.82 -8.67
CA ARG A 107 -2.67 -1.82 -7.26
C ARG A 107 -1.40 -1.63 -6.43
N ALA A 108 -1.40 -0.63 -5.57
CA ALA A 108 -0.40 -0.51 -4.52
C ALA A 108 -0.99 -1.01 -3.20
N VAL A 109 -0.27 -1.89 -2.52
CA VAL A 109 -0.54 -2.40 -1.18
C VAL A 109 0.62 -2.00 -0.29
N CYS A 110 0.41 -1.04 0.60
CA CYS A 110 1.41 -0.68 1.62
C CYS A 110 0.95 -1.24 2.95
N SER A 111 1.85 -1.91 3.64
CA SER A 111 1.53 -2.56 4.90
C SER A 111 2.60 -2.30 5.96
N ALA A 112 2.17 -2.26 7.21
CA ALA A 112 3.04 -2.11 8.36
C ALA A 112 2.60 -3.06 9.49
N GLY A 113 3.55 -3.84 9.98
CA GLY A 113 3.39 -4.76 11.09
C GLY A 113 3.84 -4.15 12.41
N TYR A 114 3.08 -4.37 13.47
CA TYR A 114 3.44 -3.98 14.83
C TYR A 114 3.05 -5.07 15.84
N THR A 115 3.74 -5.10 16.98
CA THR A 115 3.39 -6.00 18.09
C THR A 115 2.43 -5.28 19.04
N ASP A 116 1.28 -5.90 19.32
CA ASP A 116 0.30 -5.40 20.28
C ASP A 116 0.73 -5.66 21.73
N ASP A 117 0.05 -5.04 22.71
CA ASP A 117 0.31 -5.21 24.16
C ASP A 117 0.15 -6.67 24.62
N SER A 118 -0.58 -7.47 23.84
CA SER A 118 -0.75 -8.92 24.00
C SER A 118 0.39 -9.77 23.45
N GLY A 119 1.40 -9.15 22.82
CA GLY A 119 2.51 -9.82 22.14
C GLY A 119 2.14 -10.42 20.79
N GLN A 120 0.97 -10.09 20.25
CA GLN A 120 0.52 -10.58 18.94
C GLN A 120 0.94 -9.62 17.84
N GLU A 121 1.44 -10.15 16.73
CA GLU A 121 1.69 -9.36 15.53
C GLU A 121 0.38 -8.98 14.86
N GLN A 122 0.21 -7.69 14.62
CA GLN A 122 -0.91 -7.09 13.91
C GLN A 122 -0.37 -6.36 12.68
N LYS A 123 -1.08 -6.45 11.55
CA LYS A 123 -0.70 -5.82 10.28
C LYS A 123 -1.78 -4.85 9.85
N ILE A 124 -1.39 -3.62 9.51
CA ILE A 124 -2.26 -2.62 8.89
C ILE A 124 -1.93 -2.59 7.41
N GLU A 125 -2.95 -2.68 6.57
CA GLU A 125 -2.79 -2.70 5.12
C GLU A 125 -3.60 -1.57 4.49
N PHE A 126 -2.95 -0.83 3.60
CA PHE A 126 -3.55 0.15 2.72
C PHE A 126 -3.51 -0.35 1.30
N THR A 127 -4.68 -0.41 0.68
CA THR A 127 -4.81 -0.73 -0.73
C THR A 127 -5.25 0.51 -1.49
N HIS A 128 -4.50 0.90 -2.51
CA HIS A 128 -4.87 1.97 -3.43
C HIS A 128 -4.84 1.48 -4.89
N TRP A 129 -5.84 1.91 -5.66
CA TRP A 129 -5.96 1.62 -7.07
C TRP A 129 -5.55 2.85 -7.86
N ILE A 130 -4.43 2.80 -8.58
CA ILE A 130 -3.80 3.97 -9.21
C ILE A 130 -4.43 4.32 -10.57
N THR A 131 -5.32 3.47 -11.11
CA THR A 131 -6.06 3.59 -12.39
C THR A 131 -5.28 3.22 -13.67
N GLY A 132 -6.02 3.15 -14.78
CA GLY A 132 -5.64 2.51 -16.05
C GLY A 132 -4.47 3.21 -16.75
N PRO A 133 -3.28 2.59 -16.80
CA PRO A 133 -2.09 3.17 -17.41
C PRO A 133 -2.33 3.59 -18.87
N ASP A 134 -1.67 4.66 -19.30
CA ASP A 134 -1.70 5.13 -20.69
C ASP A 134 -1.05 4.07 -21.61
N LYS A 135 -1.45 4.00 -22.89
CA LYS A 135 -0.98 2.95 -23.83
C LYS A 135 0.53 2.78 -23.85
N LYS A 136 1.25 3.91 -23.77
CA LYS A 136 2.72 3.95 -23.76
C LYS A 136 3.32 3.32 -22.50
N GLN A 137 2.67 3.50 -21.35
CA GLN A 137 3.09 2.90 -20.09
C GLN A 137 2.79 1.39 -20.08
N ILE A 138 1.66 0.99 -20.66
CA ILE A 138 1.33 -0.44 -20.83
C ILE A 138 2.33 -1.13 -21.77
N GLU A 139 2.72 -0.46 -22.87
CA GLU A 139 3.72 -0.99 -23.80
C GLU A 139 5.08 -1.19 -23.12
N GLN A 140 5.49 -0.27 -22.26
CA GLN A 140 6.72 -0.41 -21.47
C GLN A 140 6.64 -1.58 -20.47
N ILE A 141 5.52 -1.73 -19.76
CA ILE A 141 5.32 -2.84 -18.81
C ILE A 141 5.29 -4.19 -19.55
N LEU A 142 4.64 -4.27 -20.73
CA LEU A 142 4.64 -5.47 -21.55
C LEU A 142 6.03 -5.81 -22.09
N LYS A 143 6.79 -4.81 -22.57
CA LYS A 143 8.18 -5.01 -23.01
C LYS A 143 9.05 -5.55 -21.87
N GLN A 144 8.92 -4.99 -20.67
CA GLN A 144 9.64 -5.50 -19.49
C GLN A 144 9.27 -6.95 -19.17
N LYS A 145 7.98 -7.30 -19.15
CA LYS A 145 7.54 -8.68 -18.87
C LYS A 145 7.99 -9.69 -19.92
N LEU A 146 7.97 -9.30 -21.19
CA LEU A 146 8.48 -10.15 -22.27
C LEU A 146 9.98 -10.39 -22.14
N LEU A 147 10.74 -9.35 -21.82
CA LEU A 147 12.19 -9.45 -21.62
C LEU A 147 12.50 -10.33 -20.40
N GLU A 148 11.77 -10.18 -19.30
CA GLU A 148 11.88 -11.06 -18.12
C GLU A 148 11.51 -12.51 -18.44
N GLU A 149 10.47 -12.74 -19.23
CA GLU A 149 10.03 -14.09 -19.62
C GLU A 149 11.02 -14.75 -20.58
N GLU A 150 11.57 -14.00 -21.54
CA GLU A 150 12.66 -14.46 -22.41
C GLU A 150 13.91 -14.79 -21.61
N TYR A 151 14.31 -13.94 -20.67
CA TYR A 151 15.46 -14.17 -19.80
C TYR A 151 15.26 -15.39 -18.88
N LEU A 152 14.06 -15.56 -18.33
CA LEU A 152 13.68 -16.74 -17.54
C LEU A 152 13.69 -18.02 -18.39
N LYS A 153 13.28 -17.93 -19.66
CA LYS A 153 13.28 -19.06 -20.58
C LYS A 153 14.70 -19.42 -21.02
N GLU A 154 15.55 -18.43 -21.27
CA GLU A 154 16.97 -18.62 -21.56
C GLU A 154 17.70 -19.23 -20.36
N LEU A 155 17.40 -18.79 -19.13
CA LEU A 155 17.89 -19.43 -17.90
C LEU A 155 17.35 -20.86 -17.73
N ALA A 156 16.09 -21.11 -18.06
CA ALA A 156 15.50 -22.44 -18.00
C ALA A 156 16.13 -23.39 -19.03
N GLU A 157 16.43 -22.91 -20.24
CA GLU A 157 17.15 -23.64 -21.28
C GLU A 157 18.63 -23.84 -20.91
N ALA A 158 19.29 -22.84 -20.32
CA ALA A 158 20.66 -22.93 -19.81
C ALA A 158 20.79 -23.83 -18.57
N SER A 159 19.71 -24.05 -17.81
CA SER A 159 19.70 -24.99 -16.69
C SER A 159 19.55 -26.47 -17.11
N GLY A 160 19.39 -26.74 -18.40
CA GLY A 160 19.25 -28.07 -18.99
C GLY A 160 20.52 -28.68 -19.57
N GLU A 161 21.60 -27.92 -19.79
CA GLU A 161 22.87 -28.40 -20.33
C GLU A 161 24.07 -27.74 -19.63
N ASP A 162 25.17 -28.49 -19.57
CA ASP A 162 26.37 -28.23 -18.78
C ASP A 162 26.92 -26.79 -18.88
N ILE A 163 27.28 -26.24 -17.71
CA ILE A 163 27.97 -24.95 -17.56
C ILE A 163 29.34 -25.05 -18.25
N GLU A 164 29.50 -24.42 -19.41
CA GLU A 164 30.79 -23.94 -19.88
C GLU A 164 30.82 -22.41 -19.84
N ASP A 165 31.89 -21.90 -19.24
CA ASP A 165 32.19 -20.49 -18.97
C ASP A 165 31.87 -19.55 -20.15
N ILE A 166 31.06 -18.51 -19.90
CA ILE A 166 30.99 -17.35 -20.78
C ILE A 166 31.50 -16.13 -20.02
N ASP A 167 32.65 -15.66 -20.51
CA ASP A 167 33.43 -14.51 -20.08
C ASP A 167 32.60 -13.21 -20.20
N LEU A 168 32.35 -12.56 -19.07
CA LEU A 168 31.71 -11.24 -19.01
C LEU A 168 32.71 -10.17 -19.43
N GLN A 169 32.69 -9.80 -20.71
CA GLN A 169 33.30 -8.56 -21.19
C GLN A 169 32.23 -7.61 -21.73
N ASP A 170 32.18 -6.46 -21.06
CA ASP A 170 31.90 -5.12 -21.57
C ASP A 170 30.92 -4.99 -22.75
N GLU A 171 29.79 -4.34 -22.48
CA GLU A 171 29.43 -3.10 -23.21
C GLU A 171 28.32 -2.35 -22.46
N LEU A 172 28.75 -1.45 -21.56
CA LEU A 172 27.91 -0.41 -20.98
C LEU A 172 28.24 0.92 -21.69
N SER A 173 27.60 1.17 -22.82
CA SER A 173 27.37 2.52 -23.32
C SER A 173 26.34 2.51 -24.44
N ASP A 174 25.17 3.09 -24.19
CA ASP A 174 24.62 4.05 -25.16
C ASP A 174 23.55 4.96 -24.53
N GLU A 175 23.74 6.25 -24.75
CA GLU A 175 22.83 7.33 -24.39
C GLU A 175 21.51 7.26 -25.19
N PRO A 176 20.40 7.84 -24.70
CA PRO A 176 19.12 7.77 -25.40
C PRO A 176 19.11 8.67 -26.63
N ARG A 177 19.22 8.06 -27.82
CA ARG A 177 18.83 8.69 -29.09
C ARG A 177 17.31 8.68 -29.21
N THR A 178 16.71 9.86 -29.14
CA THR A 178 15.41 10.11 -29.79
C THR A 178 15.59 9.98 -31.29
N ASP A 179 14.72 9.23 -31.97
CA ASP A 179 14.10 9.56 -33.26
C ASP A 179 13.29 8.34 -33.76
N GLN A 180 12.36 8.61 -34.68
CA GLN A 180 11.17 7.83 -35.11
C GLN A 180 11.40 6.38 -35.61
N ASP A 181 12.64 5.89 -35.60
CA ASP A 181 13.01 4.59 -36.16
C ASP A 181 12.67 3.43 -35.19
N ASN A 182 12.64 3.69 -33.88
CA ASN A 182 12.26 2.71 -32.85
C ASN A 182 10.78 2.29 -32.90
N GLU A 183 9.89 3.10 -33.47
CA GLU A 183 8.47 2.70 -33.59
C GLU A 183 8.29 1.60 -34.65
N ALA A 184 9.03 1.66 -35.77
CA ALA A 184 8.94 0.64 -36.82
C ALA A 184 9.43 -0.74 -36.34
N GLU A 185 10.57 -0.78 -35.62
CA GLU A 185 11.11 -2.00 -35.02
C GLU A 185 10.19 -2.57 -33.91
N ALA A 186 9.56 -1.68 -33.14
CA ALA A 186 8.56 -2.06 -32.12
C ALA A 186 7.30 -2.66 -32.77
N TRP A 187 6.83 -2.10 -33.90
CA TRP A 187 5.68 -2.64 -34.63
C TRP A 187 6.00 -3.96 -35.33
N GLU A 188 7.20 -4.14 -35.89
CA GLU A 188 7.63 -5.44 -36.46
C GLU A 188 7.71 -6.53 -35.39
N SER A 189 8.20 -6.20 -34.19
CA SER A 189 8.25 -7.12 -33.06
C SER A 189 6.84 -7.55 -32.61
N ILE A 190 5.88 -6.61 -32.59
CA ILE A 190 4.47 -6.89 -32.32
C ILE A 190 3.85 -7.74 -33.45
N GLU A 191 4.10 -7.42 -34.72
CA GLU A 191 3.59 -8.20 -35.86
C GLU A 191 4.11 -9.64 -35.87
N ASN A 192 5.36 -9.87 -35.46
CA ASN A 192 5.91 -11.22 -35.32
C ASN A 192 5.22 -12.02 -34.20
N LEU A 193 4.73 -11.37 -33.14
CA LEU A 193 4.08 -12.01 -32.00
C LEU A 193 2.59 -12.30 -32.22
N ILE A 194 1.82 -11.32 -32.70
CA ILE A 194 0.37 -11.42 -32.88
C ILE A 194 -0.07 -11.69 -34.33
N GLY A 195 0.84 -11.61 -35.30
CA GLY A 195 0.54 -11.71 -36.72
C GLY A 195 0.13 -10.38 -37.34
N PRO A 196 -0.12 -10.36 -38.66
CA PRO A 196 -0.52 -9.15 -39.35
C PRO A 196 -1.84 -8.62 -38.79
N PRO A 197 -2.04 -7.29 -38.79
CA PRO A 197 -3.28 -6.69 -38.32
C PRO A 197 -4.50 -7.22 -39.09
N PRO A 198 -5.68 -7.28 -38.45
CA PRO A 198 -6.90 -7.74 -39.10
C PRO A 198 -7.24 -6.89 -40.34
N ALA A 199 -7.89 -7.53 -41.32
CA ALA A 199 -8.17 -6.95 -42.62
C ALA A 199 -8.84 -5.56 -42.50
N GLY A 200 -8.14 -4.52 -42.95
CA GLY A 200 -8.59 -3.12 -42.88
C GLY A 200 -7.59 -2.15 -42.26
N TYR A 201 -6.49 -2.63 -41.67
CA TYR A 201 -5.44 -1.79 -41.08
C TYR A 201 -4.06 -2.09 -41.69
N GLU A 202 -3.30 -1.04 -42.00
CA GLU A 202 -1.94 -1.14 -42.56
C GLU A 202 -0.89 -1.49 -41.49
N HIS A 203 -1.16 -1.13 -40.23
CA HIS A 203 -0.29 -1.38 -39.07
C HIS A 203 -1.15 -1.33 -37.80
N TRP A 204 -0.71 -2.03 -36.76
CA TRP A 204 -1.41 -2.08 -35.47
C TRP A 204 -1.59 -0.70 -34.81
N GLY A 205 -0.71 0.27 -35.11
CA GLY A 205 -0.82 1.66 -34.64
C GLY A 205 -2.07 2.40 -35.12
N ARG A 206 -2.72 1.95 -36.20
CA ARG A 206 -4.00 2.50 -36.68
C ARG A 206 -5.23 1.70 -36.26
N ALA A 207 -5.06 0.55 -35.60
CA ALA A 207 -6.18 -0.25 -35.14
C ALA A 207 -6.88 0.41 -33.93
N PRO A 208 -8.22 0.40 -33.88
CA PRO A 208 -8.97 0.73 -32.68
C PRO A 208 -8.54 -0.14 -31.50
N GLU A 209 -8.56 0.45 -30.30
CA GLU A 209 -8.09 -0.18 -29.06
C GLU A 209 -8.75 -1.52 -28.78
N ASP A 210 -10.07 -1.59 -28.98
CA ASP A 210 -10.87 -2.77 -28.80
C ASP A 210 -10.45 -3.91 -29.74
N VAL A 211 -10.05 -3.60 -30.97
CA VAL A 211 -9.60 -4.58 -31.96
C VAL A 211 -8.18 -5.07 -31.66
N PHE A 212 -7.29 -4.15 -31.28
CA PHE A 212 -5.92 -4.45 -30.87
C PHE A 212 -5.89 -5.38 -29.64
N TRP A 213 -6.57 -4.98 -28.57
CA TRP A 213 -6.59 -5.75 -27.32
C TRP A 213 -7.29 -7.10 -27.48
N LYS A 214 -8.37 -7.17 -28.26
CA LYS A 214 -9.05 -8.44 -28.52
C LYS A 214 -8.13 -9.46 -29.21
N THR A 215 -7.32 -9.01 -30.17
CA THR A 215 -6.45 -9.92 -30.94
C THR A 215 -5.24 -10.37 -30.13
N ILE A 216 -4.64 -9.48 -29.34
CA ILE A 216 -3.60 -9.83 -28.38
C ILE A 216 -4.10 -10.89 -27.40
N MET A 217 -5.29 -10.69 -26.83
CA MET A 217 -5.85 -11.59 -25.84
C MET A 217 -6.18 -12.96 -26.44
N GLU A 218 -6.66 -13.01 -27.68
CA GLU A 218 -6.92 -14.29 -28.38
C GLU A 218 -5.62 -15.04 -28.71
N LYS A 219 -4.49 -14.34 -28.87
CA LYS A 219 -3.20 -14.95 -29.23
C LYS A 219 -2.39 -15.42 -28.01
N LEU A 220 -2.35 -14.62 -26.95
CA LEU A 220 -1.54 -14.91 -25.76
C LEU A 220 -2.21 -15.92 -24.81
N PHE A 221 -3.54 -15.94 -24.74
CA PHE A 221 -4.28 -16.75 -23.74
C PHE A 221 -5.06 -17.94 -24.32
N LYS A 222 -4.91 -18.24 -25.61
CA LYS A 222 -5.53 -19.42 -26.26
C LYS A 222 -4.56 -20.60 -26.36
N LYS A 223 -3.73 -20.78 -25.32
CA LYS A 223 -2.92 -21.99 -25.09
C LYS A 223 -3.53 -22.82 -23.98
#